data_AF-A0A2S7JWI0-F1
#
_entry.id   AF-A0A2S7JWI0-F1
#
_cell.length_a   1.000
_cell.length_b   1.000
_cell.length_c   1.000
_cell.angle_alpha   90.00
_cell.angle_beta   90.00
_cell.angle_gamma   90.00
#
_symmetry.space_group_name_H-M   'P 1'
#
loop_
_entity.id
_entity.type
_entity.pdbx_description
1 polymer ?
#
loop_
_entity_poly.entity_id
_entity_poly.type
_entity_poly.pdbx_seq_one_letter_code
_entity_poly.pdbx_strand_id
1 'polypeptide(L)'
;MNRINSTIFSIVFRPALLAAQVLICASFCLHAQAQTPAQPQDELTARYQQDLAECEAQQTTQDLAACRLEARNALAEAKRNLLSDTTANLFEKNQLKRCRVFKGDDREACEARVRGDGNSTGSVQSGGILREVTRPIAPNPDR
;
A
#
# COMPACT_ATOMS: atom_id res chain seq x y z
N MET A 1 54.82 8.48 -54.68
CA MET A 1 55.59 9.49 -53.91
C MET A 1 54.76 10.77 -53.97
N ASN A 2 54.26 11.42 -52.93
CA ASN A 2 54.66 11.51 -51.53
C ASN A 2 53.49 12.02 -50.66
N ARG A 3 53.30 11.36 -49.50
CA ARG A 3 53.09 11.93 -48.16
C ARG A 3 52.36 13.29 -48.01
N ILE A 4 51.02 13.32 -48.00
CA ILE A 4 50.24 14.36 -47.26
C ILE A 4 48.91 13.79 -46.69
N ASN A 5 48.87 12.51 -46.27
CA ASN A 5 47.63 11.78 -45.91
C ASN A 5 47.48 11.43 -44.41
N SER A 6 47.98 12.24 -43.46
CA SER A 6 47.95 11.86 -42.04
C SER A 6 47.47 12.90 -41.03
N THR A 7 47.18 14.15 -41.42
CA THR A 7 46.79 15.23 -40.49
C THR A 7 45.37 15.76 -40.68
N ILE A 8 44.68 15.39 -41.76
CA ILE A 8 43.32 15.86 -42.07
C ILE A 8 42.25 15.03 -41.33
N PHE A 9 42.54 13.77 -40.99
CA PHE A 9 41.56 12.84 -40.41
C PHE A 9 41.22 13.11 -38.92
N SER A 10 42.05 13.87 -38.20
CA SER A 10 41.89 14.06 -36.74
C SER A 10 41.18 15.35 -36.30
N ILE A 11 40.89 16.28 -37.23
CA ILE A 11 40.34 17.61 -36.89
C ILE A 11 38.82 17.69 -37.17
N VAL A 12 38.29 16.84 -38.05
CA VAL A 12 36.86 16.85 -38.44
C VAL A 12 35.96 16.09 -37.46
N PHE A 13 36.54 15.24 -36.59
CA PHE A 13 35.77 14.33 -35.72
C PHE A 13 35.46 14.88 -34.31
N ARG A 14 35.72 16.16 -34.02
CA ARG A 14 35.50 16.76 -32.67
C ARG A 14 34.34 17.74 -32.50
N PRO A 15 33.75 18.40 -33.53
CA PRO A 15 32.61 19.29 -33.27
C PRO A 15 31.24 18.59 -33.46
N ALA A 16 31.18 17.41 -34.08
CA ALA A 16 29.93 16.69 -34.33
C ALA A 16 29.37 15.94 -33.12
N LEU A 17 30.18 15.70 -32.08
CA LEU A 17 29.77 14.99 -30.87
C LEU A 17 29.24 15.89 -29.74
N LEU A 18 29.35 17.22 -29.87
CA LEU A 18 28.91 18.16 -28.83
C LEU A 18 27.57 18.84 -29.15
N ALA A 19 27.11 18.82 -30.40
CA ALA A 19 25.82 19.41 -30.78
C ALA A 19 24.62 18.44 -30.62
N ALA A 20 24.87 17.12 -30.59
CA ALA A 20 23.82 16.11 -30.45
C ALA A 20 23.39 15.83 -28.99
N GLN A 21 24.16 16.27 -27.99
CA GLN A 21 23.85 16.04 -26.57
C GLN A 21 22.95 17.12 -25.94
N VAL A 22 22.87 18.31 -26.54
CA VAL A 22 22.01 19.39 -26.00
C VAL A 22 20.53 19.21 -26.40
N LEU A 23 20.26 18.51 -27.51
CA LEU A 23 18.90 18.25 -27.99
C LEU A 23 18.23 17.00 -27.39
N ILE A 24 18.98 16.12 -26.70
CA ILE A 24 18.43 14.91 -26.05
C ILE A 24 18.08 15.17 -24.57
N CYS A 25 18.71 16.15 -23.92
CA CYS A 25 18.41 16.51 -22.53
C CYS A 25 17.14 17.37 -22.34
N ALA A 26 16.60 17.94 -23.42
CA ALA A 26 15.36 18.75 -23.35
C ALA A 26 14.07 17.91 -23.40
N SER A 27 14.17 16.60 -23.69
CA SER A 27 13.02 15.73 -23.96
C SER A 27 12.62 14.80 -22.80
N PHE A 28 13.29 14.90 -21.63
CA PHE A 28 13.15 13.92 -20.55
C PHE A 28 12.46 14.39 -19.26
N CYS A 29 11.89 15.60 -19.20
CA CYS A 29 11.23 16.10 -17.99
C CYS A 29 9.81 16.66 -18.19
N LEU A 30 9.06 16.18 -19.20
CA LEU A 30 7.60 16.30 -19.19
C LEU A 30 7.01 14.95 -18.78
N HIS A 31 6.04 14.97 -17.86
CA HIS A 31 5.35 13.85 -17.18
C HIS A 31 5.80 13.52 -15.74
N ALA A 32 6.11 14.53 -14.92
CA ALA A 32 5.67 14.47 -13.53
C ALA A 32 4.16 14.77 -13.49
N GLN A 33 3.31 13.78 -13.78
CA GLN A 33 1.92 13.86 -13.37
C GLN A 33 1.90 13.80 -11.85
N ALA A 34 1.90 14.96 -11.21
CA ALA A 34 1.47 15.07 -9.83
C ALA A 34 0.04 14.53 -9.79
N GLN A 35 -0.13 13.28 -9.33
CA GLN A 35 -1.42 12.75 -8.94
C GLN A 35 -1.88 13.65 -7.80
N THR A 36 -2.75 14.61 -8.10
CA THR A 36 -3.52 15.28 -7.06
C THR A 36 -4.15 14.18 -6.23
N PRO A 37 -4.00 14.18 -4.88
CA PRO A 37 -4.67 13.20 -4.06
C PRO A 37 -6.16 13.29 -4.39
N ALA A 38 -6.70 12.21 -4.97
CA ALA A 38 -8.11 12.10 -5.25
C ALA A 38 -8.85 12.37 -3.95
N GLN A 39 -9.95 13.13 -4.00
CA GLN A 39 -10.72 13.36 -2.78
C GLN A 39 -11.19 12.00 -2.25
N PRO A 40 -11.28 11.79 -0.92
CA PRO A 40 -11.69 10.50 -0.37
C PRO A 40 -13.01 9.97 -0.95
N GLN A 41 -13.89 10.86 -1.39
CA GLN A 41 -15.15 10.53 -2.07
C GLN A 41 -14.97 10.01 -3.50
N ASP A 42 -13.96 10.51 -4.22
CA ASP A 42 -13.61 10.04 -5.57
C ASP A 42 -13.05 8.62 -5.51
N GLU A 43 -12.22 8.32 -4.50
CA GLU A 43 -11.67 6.98 -4.28
C GLU A 43 -12.76 5.94 -3.96
N LEU A 44 -13.72 6.27 -3.10
CA LEU A 44 -14.85 5.36 -2.81
C LEU A 44 -15.70 5.08 -4.04
N THR A 45 -15.90 6.10 -4.88
CA THR A 45 -16.69 5.94 -6.11
C THR A 45 -15.95 5.05 -7.11
N ALA A 46 -14.63 5.24 -7.27
CA ALA A 46 -13.79 4.38 -8.10
C ALA A 46 -13.80 2.93 -7.60
N ARG A 47 -13.73 2.72 -6.28
CA ARG A 47 -13.79 1.38 -5.67
C ARG A 47 -15.13 0.69 -5.93
N TYR A 48 -16.24 1.41 -5.76
CA TYR A 48 -17.56 0.87 -6.06
C TYR A 48 -17.73 0.48 -7.54
N GLN A 49 -17.18 1.27 -8.46
CA GLN A 49 -17.19 0.92 -9.89
C GLN A 49 -16.39 -0.35 -10.17
N GLN A 50 -15.24 -0.51 -9.50
CA GLN A 50 -14.46 -1.75 -9.59
C GLN A 50 -15.25 -2.95 -9.07
N ASP A 51 -15.90 -2.83 -7.89
CA ASP A 51 -16.70 -3.91 -7.31
C ASP A 51 -17.86 -4.32 -8.26
N LEU A 52 -18.51 -3.36 -8.93
CA LEU A 52 -19.53 -3.65 -9.94
C LEU A 52 -18.97 -4.39 -11.16
N ALA A 53 -17.79 -3.99 -11.64
CA ALA A 53 -17.13 -4.65 -12.77
C ALA A 53 -16.73 -6.10 -12.41
N GLU A 54 -16.27 -6.33 -11.19
CA GLU A 54 -15.99 -7.67 -10.67
C GLU A 54 -17.26 -8.53 -10.59
N CYS A 55 -18.37 -7.97 -10.10
CA CYS A 55 -19.67 -8.66 -10.13
C CYS A 55 -20.08 -9.03 -11.56
N GLU A 56 -19.90 -8.12 -12.53
CA GLU A 56 -20.25 -8.37 -13.93
C GLU A 56 -19.33 -9.39 -14.61
N ALA A 57 -18.06 -9.48 -14.21
CA ALA A 57 -17.15 -10.54 -14.67
C ALA A 57 -17.59 -11.92 -14.15
N GLN A 58 -18.28 -11.97 -13.01
CA GLN A 58 -18.76 -13.19 -12.35
C GLN A 58 -20.17 -13.62 -12.78
N GLN A 59 -20.66 -13.15 -13.94
CA GLN A 59 -21.98 -13.44 -14.53
C GLN A 59 -22.43 -14.92 -14.50
N THR A 60 -21.50 -15.87 -14.40
CA THR A 60 -21.77 -17.31 -14.34
C THR A 60 -22.25 -17.80 -12.97
N THR A 61 -22.12 -16.98 -11.93
CA THR A 61 -22.63 -17.27 -10.58
C THR A 61 -24.08 -16.81 -10.46
N GLN A 62 -24.94 -17.62 -9.84
CA GLN A 62 -26.39 -17.37 -9.76
C GLN A 62 -26.76 -16.18 -8.85
N ASP A 63 -25.78 -15.42 -8.35
CA ASP A 63 -25.99 -14.39 -7.34
C ASP A 63 -25.38 -13.02 -7.67
N LEU A 64 -25.48 -12.62 -8.95
CA LEU A 64 -25.14 -11.26 -9.39
C LEU A 64 -25.92 -10.18 -8.59
N ALA A 65 -27.14 -10.52 -8.16
CA ALA A 65 -27.98 -9.63 -7.38
C ALA A 65 -27.42 -9.41 -5.96
N ALA A 66 -26.99 -10.46 -5.25
CA ALA A 66 -26.33 -10.27 -3.96
C ALA A 66 -24.98 -9.58 -4.11
N CYS A 67 -24.17 -9.92 -5.12
CA CYS A 67 -22.89 -9.23 -5.35
C CYS A 67 -23.09 -7.71 -5.48
N ARG A 68 -24.03 -7.28 -6.33
CA ARG A 68 -24.38 -5.86 -6.47
C ARG A 68 -24.96 -5.25 -5.19
N LEU A 69 -25.70 -6.03 -4.40
CA LEU A 69 -26.21 -5.58 -3.11
C LEU A 69 -25.07 -5.36 -2.10
N GLU A 70 -24.11 -6.29 -2.03
CA GLU A 70 -22.92 -6.19 -1.18
C GLU A 70 -22.06 -5.00 -1.57
N ALA A 71 -21.81 -4.76 -2.86
CA ALA A 71 -21.09 -3.59 -3.35
C ALA A 71 -21.76 -2.27 -2.92
N ARG A 72 -23.10 -2.19 -3.00
CA ARG A 72 -23.86 -1.01 -2.54
C ARG A 72 -23.77 -0.84 -1.02
N ASN A 73 -23.87 -1.92 -0.26
CA ASN A 73 -23.76 -1.89 1.19
C ASN A 73 -22.35 -1.46 1.63
N ALA A 74 -21.32 -1.98 0.97
CA ALA A 74 -19.93 -1.60 1.20
C ALA A 74 -19.71 -0.09 0.96
N LEU A 75 -20.22 0.46 -0.16
CA LEU A 75 -20.16 1.90 -0.44
C LEU A 75 -20.89 2.71 0.63
N ALA A 76 -22.08 2.27 1.06
CA ALA A 76 -22.86 2.97 2.07
C ALA A 76 -22.13 3.01 3.42
N GLU A 77 -21.53 1.91 3.85
CA GLU A 77 -20.71 1.85 5.07
C GLU A 77 -19.43 2.68 4.94
N ALA A 78 -18.75 2.62 3.81
CA ALA A 78 -17.54 3.41 3.59
C ALA A 78 -17.83 4.92 3.64
N LYS A 79 -18.95 5.37 3.05
CA LYS A 79 -19.42 6.74 3.18
C LYS A 79 -19.74 7.10 4.63
N ARG A 80 -20.46 6.24 5.37
CA ARG A 80 -20.72 6.46 6.81
C ARG A 80 -19.43 6.61 7.62
N ASN A 81 -18.44 5.77 7.36
CA ASN A 81 -17.15 5.78 8.05
C ASN A 81 -16.29 7.00 7.70
N LEU A 82 -16.34 7.51 6.46
CA LEU A 82 -15.69 8.78 6.09
C LEU A 82 -16.31 9.99 6.79
N LEU A 83 -17.62 9.95 7.06
CA LEU A 83 -18.31 11.01 7.79
C LEU A 83 -18.08 10.95 9.31
N SER A 84 -17.45 9.87 9.80
CA SER A 84 -17.19 9.63 11.21
C SER A 84 -15.69 9.52 11.46
N ASP A 85 -15.08 10.58 12.00
CA ASP A 85 -13.71 10.59 12.58
C ASP A 85 -13.49 9.51 13.66
N THR A 86 -14.53 8.77 14.01
CA THR A 86 -14.55 7.78 15.08
C THR A 86 -13.99 6.42 14.62
N THR A 87 -13.91 6.15 13.32
CA THR A 87 -13.69 4.80 12.79
C THR A 87 -12.34 4.17 13.20
N ALA A 88 -11.22 4.90 13.04
CA ALA A 88 -9.90 4.39 13.43
C ALA A 88 -9.80 4.13 14.94
N ASN A 89 -10.31 5.07 15.74
CA ASN A 89 -10.33 4.94 17.20
C ASN A 89 -11.27 3.81 17.67
N LEU A 90 -12.35 3.53 16.94
CA LEU A 90 -13.26 2.41 17.21
C LEU A 90 -12.60 1.07 16.93
N PHE A 91 -11.83 0.94 15.85
CA PHE A 91 -11.13 -0.31 15.55
C PHE A 91 -10.14 -0.67 16.65
N GLU A 92 -9.28 0.27 17.07
CA GLU A 92 -8.32 0.04 18.15
C GLU A 92 -9.04 -0.30 19.47
N LYS A 93 -10.07 0.46 19.83
CA LYS A 93 -10.90 0.17 21.02
C LYS A 93 -11.52 -1.22 20.96
N ASN A 94 -12.04 -1.64 19.81
CA ASN A 94 -12.66 -2.96 19.64
C ASN A 94 -11.62 -4.09 19.67
N GLN A 95 -10.43 -3.86 19.14
CA GLN A 95 -9.33 -4.81 19.24
C GLN A 95 -8.93 -5.05 20.70
N LEU A 96 -8.77 -3.99 21.49
CA LEU A 96 -8.41 -4.09 22.92
C LEU A 96 -9.53 -4.68 23.79
N LYS A 97 -10.81 -4.52 23.41
CA LYS A 97 -11.93 -5.19 24.10
C LYS A 97 -11.75 -6.71 24.19
N ARG A 98 -11.13 -7.33 23.18
CA ARG A 98 -10.88 -8.78 23.13
C ARG A 98 -9.94 -9.24 24.24
N CYS A 99 -9.05 -8.38 24.73
CA CYS A 99 -8.10 -8.70 25.79
C CYS A 99 -8.71 -8.64 27.21
N ARG A 100 -9.92 -8.11 27.38
CA ARG A 100 -10.54 -7.89 28.71
C ARG A 100 -10.85 -9.16 29.50
N VAL A 101 -10.91 -10.30 28.81
CA VAL A 101 -11.09 -11.62 29.43
C VAL A 101 -9.88 -12.01 30.30
N PHE A 102 -8.68 -11.60 29.89
CA PHE A 102 -7.45 -11.87 30.61
C PHE A 102 -7.26 -10.92 31.81
N LYS A 103 -6.40 -11.30 32.75
CA LYS A 103 -6.05 -10.53 33.96
C LYS A 103 -4.53 -10.46 34.13
N GLY A 104 -4.05 -9.47 34.89
CA GLY A 104 -2.62 -9.29 35.15
C GLY A 104 -1.77 -9.28 33.88
N ASP A 105 -0.62 -9.95 33.95
CA ASP A 105 0.40 -10.03 32.89
C ASP A 105 -0.14 -10.58 31.56
N ASP A 106 -1.16 -11.44 31.59
CA ASP A 106 -1.78 -12.02 30.39
C ASP A 106 -2.59 -10.98 29.62
N ARG A 107 -3.25 -10.05 30.34
CA ARG A 107 -3.95 -8.93 29.71
C ARG A 107 -2.93 -8.03 29.02
N GLU A 108 -1.87 -7.66 29.72
CA GLU A 108 -0.80 -6.83 29.18
C GLU A 108 -0.11 -7.51 27.98
N ALA A 109 0.08 -8.84 28.02
CA ALA A 109 0.59 -9.64 26.90
C ALA A 109 -0.33 -9.57 25.68
N CYS A 110 -1.63 -9.76 25.89
CA CYS A 110 -2.62 -9.68 24.83
C CYS A 110 -2.62 -8.30 24.19
N GLU A 111 -2.66 -7.24 25.00
CA GLU A 111 -2.71 -5.86 24.52
C GLU A 111 -1.43 -5.49 23.76
N ALA A 112 -0.25 -5.92 24.21
CA ALA A 112 1.00 -5.72 23.49
C ALA A 112 1.00 -6.40 22.10
N ARG A 113 0.53 -7.66 22.04
CA ARG A 113 0.37 -8.36 20.74
C ARG A 113 -0.62 -7.65 19.83
N VAL A 114 -1.72 -7.15 20.38
CA VAL A 114 -2.77 -6.48 19.61
C VAL A 114 -2.32 -5.12 19.09
N ARG A 115 -1.54 -4.36 19.88
CA ARG A 115 -0.95 -3.07 19.47
C ARG A 115 0.18 -3.22 18.44
N GLY A 116 0.71 -4.43 18.28
CA GLY A 116 1.75 -4.73 17.30
C GLY A 116 3.17 -4.49 17.83
N ASP A 117 3.38 -4.56 19.14
CA ASP A 117 4.69 -4.32 19.80
C ASP A 117 5.74 -5.43 19.51
N GLY A 118 5.48 -6.33 18.55
CA GLY A 118 6.33 -7.48 18.26
C GLY A 118 6.21 -7.94 16.81
N ASN A 119 6.42 -9.22 16.56
CA ASN A 119 6.46 -9.76 15.21
C ASN A 119 5.08 -10.29 14.78
N SER A 120 4.76 -10.09 13.51
CA SER A 120 3.58 -10.68 12.87
C SER A 120 4.00 -11.51 11.68
N THR A 121 3.48 -12.73 11.58
CA THR A 121 3.78 -13.67 10.49
C THR A 121 2.51 -14.29 9.93
N GLY A 122 2.56 -14.75 8.68
CA GLY A 122 1.41 -15.28 7.94
C GLY A 122 0.66 -14.21 7.13
N SER A 123 -0.47 -14.60 6.55
CA SER A 123 -1.34 -13.73 5.76
C SER A 123 -2.80 -14.18 5.85
N VAL A 124 -3.70 -13.28 5.46
CA VAL A 124 -5.13 -13.63 5.33
C VAL A 124 -5.31 -14.76 4.33
N GLN A 125 -4.56 -14.72 3.21
CA GLN A 125 -4.60 -15.77 2.19
C GLN A 125 -4.09 -17.12 2.73
N SER A 126 -3.09 -17.13 3.62
CA SER A 126 -2.54 -18.36 4.21
C SER A 126 -3.33 -18.86 5.42
N GLY A 127 -4.50 -18.27 5.72
CA GLY A 127 -5.39 -18.72 6.79
C GLY A 127 -5.21 -18.02 8.15
N GLY A 128 -4.35 -17.02 8.26
CA GLY A 128 -4.24 -16.23 9.48
C GLY A 128 -2.94 -15.46 9.67
N ILE A 129 -2.99 -14.52 10.62
CA ILE A 129 -1.83 -13.74 11.07
C ILE A 129 -1.54 -14.13 12.52
N LEU A 130 -0.35 -14.67 12.77
CA LEU A 130 0.16 -14.93 14.10
C LEU A 130 0.88 -13.68 14.60
N ARG A 131 0.61 -13.28 15.85
CA ARG A 131 1.27 -12.15 16.51
C ARG A 131 1.99 -12.64 17.74
N GLU A 132 3.26 -12.25 17.88
CA GLU A 132 4.13 -12.70 18.96
C GLU A 132 4.86 -11.50 19.59
N VAL A 133 4.95 -11.51 20.91
CA VAL A 133 5.73 -10.54 21.69
C VAL A 133 6.55 -11.32 22.71
N THR A 134 7.88 -11.24 22.60
CA THR A 134 8.81 -11.85 23.54
C THR A 134 9.17 -10.85 24.62
N ARG A 135 9.07 -11.25 25.89
CA ARG A 135 9.42 -10.40 27.03
C ARG A 135 10.47 -11.07 27.90
N PRO A 136 11.51 -10.34 28.34
CA PRO A 136 12.44 -10.86 29.33
C PRO A 136 11.70 -11.06 30.65
N ILE A 137 11.90 -12.22 31.27
CA ILE A 137 11.51 -12.43 32.66
C ILE A 137 12.58 -11.81 33.56
N ALA A 138 12.16 -11.05 34.57
CA ALA A 138 13.08 -10.56 35.57
C ALA A 138 13.73 -11.78 36.28
N PRO A 139 15.04 -11.72 36.61
CA PRO A 139 15.68 -12.78 37.37
C PRO A 139 14.94 -12.93 38.71
N ASN A 140 14.58 -14.17 39.04
CA ASN A 140 13.96 -14.47 40.33
C ASN A 140 15.04 -14.33 41.41
N PRO A 141 14.90 -13.41 42.39
CA PRO A 141 15.88 -13.26 43.47
C PRO A 141 15.97 -14.49 44.40
N ASP A 142 15.01 -15.41 44.34
CA ASP A 142 14.91 -16.58 45.20
C ASP A 142 15.42 -17.90 44.56
N ARG A 143 16.13 -17.83 43.41
CA ARG A 143 16.79 -18.99 42.78
C ARG A 143 18.27 -18.76 42.56
#